data_AF-A0A8H7WNM0-F1
#
_entry.id   AF-A0A8H7WNM0-F1
#
_cell.length_a   1.000
_cell.length_b   1.000
_cell.length_c   1.000
_cell.angle_alpha   90.00
_cell.angle_beta   90.00
_cell.angle_gamma   90.00
#
_symmetry.space_group_name_H-M   'P 1'
#
loop_
_entity.id
_entity.type
_entity.pdbx_description
1 polymer ?
#
loop_
_entity_poly.entity_id
_entity_poly.type
_entity_poly.pdbx_seq_one_letter_code
_entity_poly.pdbx_strand_id
1 'polypeptide(L)'
;MTQDWAVKTKSTWFAAGHEPDEPYPKGEDMLPYFTKVIGYDDLAVVGASGEDVLQHFGIVKPLKKRLDAEHPLHHIVGIPKTDGVDDEDGLPEEENLDGRAMGVAISALMKGSILSVKQGLS
;
A
#
# COMPACT_ATOMS: atom_id res chain seq x y z
N MET A 1 8.40 7.61 21.51
CA MET A 1 7.73 8.02 20.25
C MET A 1 7.66 9.55 20.25
N THR A 2 8.21 10.24 19.24
CA THR A 2 8.26 11.72 19.18
C THR A 2 7.19 12.27 18.23
N GLN A 3 6.85 13.55 18.37
CA GLN A 3 5.90 14.20 17.46
C GLN A 3 6.42 14.25 16.02
N ASP A 4 7.71 14.58 15.85
CA ASP A 4 8.39 14.54 14.55
C ASP A 4 8.25 13.18 13.86
N TRP A 5 8.52 12.09 14.58
CA TRP A 5 8.33 10.74 14.05
C TRP A 5 6.89 10.47 13.63
N ALA A 6 5.91 10.86 14.45
CA ALA A 6 4.49 10.63 14.15
C ALA A 6 4.06 11.39 12.88
N VAL A 7 4.47 12.67 12.77
CA VAL A 7 4.18 13.52 11.60
C VAL A 7 4.83 12.94 10.35
N LYS A 8 6.09 12.51 10.42
CA LYS A 8 6.83 11.91 9.29
C LYS A 8 6.18 10.61 8.78
N THR A 9 5.79 9.73 9.69
CA THR A 9 5.35 8.37 9.34
C THR A 9 3.85 8.27 9.06
N LYS A 10 3.01 9.07 9.72
CA LYS A 10 1.54 8.93 9.63
C LYS A 10 0.85 10.05 8.84
N SER A 11 1.58 11.10 8.48
CA SER A 11 1.00 12.25 7.79
C SER A 11 1.67 12.59 6.47
N THR A 12 1.02 13.46 5.69
CA THR A 12 1.56 14.16 4.51
C THR A 12 2.02 15.59 4.80
N TRP A 13 2.17 15.99 6.07
CA TRP A 13 2.59 17.35 6.45
C TRP A 13 3.80 17.86 5.64
N PHE A 14 4.93 17.14 5.67
CA PHE A 14 6.11 17.53 4.89
C PHE A 14 5.92 17.40 3.37
N ALA A 15 5.08 16.45 2.91
CA ALA A 15 4.77 16.30 1.49
C ALA A 15 3.87 17.42 0.95
N ALA A 16 3.18 18.16 1.82
CA ALA A 16 2.39 19.33 1.48
C ALA A 16 3.22 20.62 1.37
N GLY A 17 4.55 20.53 1.55
CA GLY A 17 5.48 21.65 1.41
C GLY A 17 5.79 22.40 2.71
N HIS A 18 5.42 21.85 3.88
CA HIS A 18 5.77 22.43 5.17
C HIS A 18 7.21 22.08 5.56
N GLU A 19 7.95 23.06 6.06
CA GLU A 19 9.34 22.88 6.48
C GLU A 19 9.46 22.19 7.86
N PRO A 20 10.59 21.54 8.17
CA PRO A 20 10.82 20.85 9.45
C PRO A 20 10.80 21.75 10.70
N ASP A 21 11.08 23.04 10.53
CA ASP A 21 11.09 24.05 11.59
C ASP A 21 9.73 24.72 11.80
N GLU A 22 8.76 24.48 10.91
CA GLU A 22 7.39 24.94 11.11
C GLU A 22 6.74 24.24 12.31
N PRO A 23 5.98 24.96 13.14
CA PRO A 23 5.25 24.36 14.24
C PRO A 23 4.21 23.37 13.72
N TYR A 24 4.32 22.11 14.13
CA TYR A 24 3.38 21.07 13.74
C TYR A 24 1.94 21.40 14.18
N PRO A 25 0.93 21.06 13.37
CA PRO A 25 -0.45 21.19 13.78
C PRO A 25 -0.74 20.34 15.02
N LYS A 26 -1.83 20.65 15.73
CA LYS A 26 -2.21 19.95 16.96
C LYS A 26 -3.69 19.59 16.92
N GLY A 27 -4.05 18.50 17.59
CA GLY A 27 -5.44 18.06 17.71
C GLY A 27 -6.11 17.87 16.35
N GLU A 28 -7.28 18.50 16.16
CA GLU A 28 -8.09 18.37 14.94
C GLU A 28 -7.42 18.98 13.70
N ASP A 29 -6.54 19.97 13.88
CA ASP A 29 -5.79 20.58 12.78
C ASP A 29 -4.85 19.57 12.09
N MET A 30 -4.58 18.43 12.73
CA MET A 30 -3.79 17.34 12.15
C MET A 30 -4.60 16.44 11.20
N LEU A 31 -5.93 16.41 11.34
CA LEU A 31 -6.80 15.46 10.62
C LEU A 31 -6.64 15.50 9.09
N PRO A 32 -6.54 16.68 8.44
CA PRO A 32 -6.36 16.74 6.99
C PRO A 32 -5.05 16.11 6.50
N TYR A 33 -4.05 16.02 7.37
CA TYR A 33 -2.73 15.52 7.04
C TYR A 33 -2.58 14.03 7.33
N PHE A 34 -3.48 13.40 8.09
CA PHE A 34 -3.46 11.95 8.38
C PHE A 34 -3.93 11.13 7.18
N THR A 35 -3.04 10.97 6.22
CA THR A 35 -3.29 10.28 4.94
C THR A 35 -2.61 8.92 4.87
N LYS A 36 -1.69 8.60 5.79
CA LYS A 36 -0.93 7.33 5.79
C LYS A 36 -1.48 6.40 6.86
N VAL A 37 -2.54 5.68 6.51
CA VAL A 37 -3.16 4.63 7.33
C VAL A 37 -2.77 3.26 6.78
N ILE A 38 -2.42 2.32 7.67
CA ILE A 38 -2.08 0.95 7.30
C ILE A 38 -3.15 0.03 7.91
N GLY A 39 -3.93 -0.63 7.05
CA GLY A 39 -4.88 -1.67 7.43
C GLY A 39 -4.25 -3.06 7.23
N TYR A 40 -3.48 -3.55 8.21
CA TYR A 40 -2.77 -4.84 8.07
C TYR A 40 -3.73 -6.02 7.83
N ASP A 41 -4.87 -6.03 8.51
CA ASP A 41 -5.86 -7.09 8.35
C ASP A 41 -6.52 -7.03 6.98
N ASP A 42 -6.84 -5.82 6.48
CA ASP A 42 -7.39 -5.64 5.14
C ASP A 42 -6.42 -6.13 4.06
N LEU A 43 -5.12 -5.87 4.23
CA LEU A 43 -4.07 -6.38 3.35
C LEU A 43 -4.00 -7.91 3.36
N ALA A 44 -4.13 -8.53 4.53
CA ALA A 44 -4.15 -9.98 4.65
C ALA A 44 -5.37 -10.61 3.97
N VAL A 45 -6.55 -10.00 4.13
CA VAL A 45 -7.79 -10.45 3.49
C VAL A 45 -7.68 -10.39 1.97
N VAL A 46 -7.17 -9.27 1.41
CA VAL A 46 -7.00 -9.17 -0.04
C VAL A 46 -5.91 -10.12 -0.53
N GLY A 47 -4.80 -10.27 0.19
CA GLY A 47 -3.76 -11.24 -0.15
C GLY A 47 -4.26 -12.69 -0.15
N ALA A 48 -5.22 -13.03 0.71
CA ALA A 48 -5.82 -14.36 0.80
C ALA A 48 -6.95 -14.61 -0.22
N SER A 49 -7.32 -13.62 -1.03
CA SER A 49 -8.46 -13.72 -1.96
C SER A 49 -8.24 -14.63 -3.16
N GLY A 50 -6.99 -15.06 -3.41
CA GLY A 50 -6.62 -15.93 -4.52
C GLY A 50 -5.87 -15.17 -5.61
N GLU A 51 -5.00 -15.88 -6.34
CA GLU A 51 -4.16 -15.28 -7.38
C GLU A 51 -4.98 -14.74 -8.56
N ASP A 52 -6.07 -15.42 -8.92
CA ASP A 52 -7.01 -14.99 -9.96
C ASP A 52 -7.63 -13.63 -9.64
N VAL A 53 -8.02 -13.41 -8.38
CA VAL A 53 -8.54 -12.12 -7.91
C VAL A 53 -7.46 -11.05 -7.98
N LEU A 54 -6.27 -11.33 -7.45
CA LEU A 54 -5.15 -10.38 -7.44
C LEU A 54 -4.72 -9.97 -8.86
N GLN A 55 -4.72 -10.91 -9.82
CA GLN A 55 -4.42 -10.64 -11.22
C GLN A 55 -5.57 -9.88 -11.91
N HIS A 56 -6.83 -10.28 -11.69
CA HIS A 56 -8.00 -9.63 -12.29
C HIS A 56 -8.09 -8.15 -11.93
N PHE A 57 -7.79 -7.81 -10.67
CA PHE A 57 -7.77 -6.42 -10.20
C PHE A 57 -6.43 -5.70 -10.46
N GLY A 58 -5.45 -6.36 -11.10
CA GLY A 58 -4.15 -5.78 -11.39
C GLY A 58 -3.34 -5.39 -10.15
N ILE A 59 -3.59 -6.06 -9.02
CA ILE A 59 -2.91 -5.81 -7.74
C ILE A 59 -1.49 -6.38 -7.78
N VAL A 60 -1.32 -7.56 -8.37
CA VAL A 60 0.00 -8.17 -8.59
C VAL A 60 0.37 -8.02 -10.05
N LYS A 61 1.52 -7.40 -10.33
CA LYS A 61 2.06 -7.24 -11.69
C LYS A 61 3.00 -8.42 -11.98
N PRO A 62 2.99 -8.99 -13.19
CA PRO A 62 3.94 -10.03 -13.56
C PRO A 62 5.38 -9.49 -13.53
N LEU A 63 6.30 -10.24 -12.92
CA LEU A 63 7.73 -9.98 -13.00
C LEU A 63 8.27 -10.53 -14.31
N LYS A 64 8.84 -9.67 -15.17
CA LYS A 64 9.29 -10.08 -16.51
C LYS A 64 10.77 -10.41 -16.56
N LYS A 65 11.57 -9.74 -15.73
CA LYS A 65 13.04 -9.85 -15.75
C LYS A 65 13.61 -10.91 -14.80
N ARG A 66 12.79 -11.44 -13.89
CA ARG A 66 13.24 -12.33 -12.82
C ARG A 66 13.13 -13.80 -13.25
N LEU A 67 14.20 -14.58 -13.07
CA LEU A 67 14.27 -15.98 -13.55
C LEU A 67 13.34 -16.94 -12.78
N ASP A 68 13.06 -16.66 -11.51
CA ASP A 68 12.18 -17.42 -10.61
C ASP A 68 10.75 -16.84 -10.54
N ALA A 69 10.40 -15.89 -11.43
CA ALA A 69 9.08 -15.25 -11.43
C ALA A 69 7.91 -16.23 -11.53
N GLU A 70 8.10 -17.32 -12.28
CA GLU A 70 7.08 -18.35 -12.55
C GLU A 70 7.39 -19.68 -11.82
N HIS A 71 8.07 -19.63 -10.68
CA HIS A 71 8.43 -20.84 -9.96
C HIS A 71 7.16 -21.59 -9.45
N PRO A 72 7.01 -22.89 -9.72
CA PRO A 72 5.75 -23.62 -9.48
C PRO A 72 5.42 -23.85 -7.99
N LEU A 73 6.39 -23.64 -7.08
CA LEU A 73 6.21 -23.87 -5.64
C LEU A 73 6.05 -22.59 -4.81
N HIS A 74 6.45 -21.43 -5.33
CA HIS A 74 6.40 -20.19 -4.58
C HIS A 74 6.25 -19.01 -5.53
N HIS A 75 5.43 -18.05 -5.13
CA HIS A 75 5.27 -16.78 -5.81
C HIS A 75 5.65 -15.66 -4.85
N ILE A 76 6.46 -14.71 -5.32
CA ILE A 76 6.97 -13.62 -4.49
C ILE A 76 6.13 -12.39 -4.78
N VAL A 77 5.53 -11.79 -3.75
CA VAL A 77 4.69 -10.59 -3.85
C VAL A 77 5.26 -9.49 -2.96
N GLY A 78 5.20 -8.24 -3.42
CA GLY A 78 5.65 -7.08 -2.63
C GLY A 78 7.13 -6.74 -2.83
N ILE A 79 7.63 -6.94 -4.04
CA ILE A 79 8.98 -6.54 -4.41
C ILE A 79 9.00 -5.02 -4.62
N PRO A 80 9.82 -4.27 -3.85
CA PRO A 80 10.00 -2.84 -4.11
C PRO A 80 10.93 -2.65 -5.31
N LYS A 81 10.64 -1.65 -6.13
CA LYS A 81 11.59 -1.19 -7.14
C LYS A 81 12.75 -0.46 -6.47
N THR A 82 13.97 -0.79 -6.84
CA THR A 82 15.16 0.01 -6.48
C THR A 82 15.61 0.82 -7.69
N ASP A 83 15.92 2.11 -7.48
CA ASP A 83 16.28 3.05 -8.56
C ASP A 83 17.72 2.88 -9.10
N GLY A 84 18.39 1.78 -8.77
CA GLY A 84 19.71 1.43 -9.32
C GLY A 84 20.82 2.41 -8.99
N VAL A 85 20.74 3.11 -7.84
CA VAL A 85 21.68 4.19 -7.49
C VAL A 85 23.03 3.67 -6.99
N ASP A 86 23.13 2.41 -6.59
CA ASP A 86 24.39 1.78 -6.18
C ASP A 86 24.62 0.50 -6.98
N ASP A 87 25.83 0.35 -7.51
CA ASP A 87 26.37 -0.83 -8.21
C ASP A 87 26.49 -2.08 -7.29
N GLU A 88 25.52 -2.30 -6.40
CA GLU A 88 25.44 -3.52 -5.60
C GLU A 88 24.41 -4.49 -6.21
N ASP A 89 24.98 -5.49 -6.88
CA ASP A 89 24.40 -6.71 -7.43
C ASP A 89 23.15 -7.23 -6.71
N GLY A 90 22.05 -7.39 -7.46
CA GLY A 90 21.02 -8.40 -7.16
C GLY A 90 19.68 -7.88 -6.66
N LEU A 91 19.46 -6.57 -6.53
CA LEU A 91 18.16 -6.03 -6.14
C LEU A 91 17.20 -5.92 -7.36
N PRO A 92 15.90 -6.22 -7.17
CA PRO A 92 14.95 -6.30 -8.26
C PRO A 92 14.63 -4.94 -8.90
N GLU A 93 14.83 -4.87 -10.23
CA GLU A 93 14.57 -3.69 -11.05
C GLU A 93 13.07 -3.38 -11.28
N GLU A 94 12.17 -4.28 -10.86
CA GLU A 94 10.73 -4.20 -11.10
C GLU A 94 9.95 -4.34 -9.81
N GLU A 95 9.03 -3.40 -9.57
CA GLU A 95 7.99 -3.59 -8.56
C GLU A 95 6.91 -4.54 -9.07
N ASN A 96 6.33 -5.35 -8.20
CA ASN A 96 5.26 -6.27 -8.58
C ASN A 96 3.97 -6.15 -7.77
N LEU A 97 3.86 -5.11 -6.97
CA LEU A 97 2.67 -4.81 -6.17
C LEU A 97 2.16 -3.42 -6.50
N ASP A 98 0.90 -3.32 -6.92
CA ASP A 98 0.23 -2.04 -7.13
C ASP A 98 -0.52 -1.61 -5.85
N GLY A 99 0.15 -0.81 -5.02
CA GLY A 99 -0.43 -0.30 -3.78
C GLY A 99 -1.69 0.56 -4.01
N ARG A 100 -1.81 1.22 -5.18
CA ARG A 100 -2.99 2.02 -5.50
C ARG A 100 -4.17 1.11 -5.86
N ALA A 101 -3.96 0.11 -6.71
CA ALA A 101 -5.01 -0.86 -7.05
C ALA A 101 -5.50 -1.61 -5.79
N MET A 102 -4.56 -2.02 -4.91
CA MET A 102 -4.88 -2.61 -3.61
C MET A 102 -5.77 -1.69 -2.76
N GLY A 103 -5.42 -0.40 -2.65
CA GLY A 103 -6.21 0.57 -1.89
C GLY A 103 -7.62 0.76 -2.45
N VAL A 104 -7.79 0.71 -3.77
CA VAL A 104 -9.11 0.74 -4.43
C VAL A 104 -9.91 -0.52 -4.10
N ALA A 105 -9.30 -1.71 -4.18
CA ALA A 105 -9.96 -2.97 -3.86
C ALA A 105 -10.48 -3.01 -2.41
N ILE A 106 -9.63 -2.64 -1.43
CA ILE A 106 -10.02 -2.56 -0.02
C ILE A 106 -11.17 -1.56 0.16
N SER A 107 -11.06 -0.37 -0.43
CA SER A 107 -12.10 0.66 -0.34
C SER A 107 -13.44 0.18 -0.92
N ALA A 108 -13.41 -0.56 -2.03
CA ALA A 108 -14.59 -1.11 -2.66
C ALA A 108 -15.23 -2.19 -1.78
N LEU A 109 -14.44 -3.10 -1.21
CA LEU A 109 -14.93 -4.15 -0.31
C LEU A 109 -15.60 -3.57 0.93
N MET A 110 -14.97 -2.59 1.58
CA MET A 110 -15.54 -1.95 2.77
C MET A 110 -16.85 -1.20 2.46
N LYS A 111 -16.85 -0.36 1.41
CA LYS A 111 -18.04 0.40 1.01
C LYS A 111 -19.17 -0.53 0.56
N GLY A 112 -18.83 -1.57 -0.19
CA GLY A 112 -19.78 -2.59 -0.64
C GLY A 112 -20.41 -3.36 0.52
N SER A 113 -19.62 -3.76 1.50
CA SER A 113 -20.11 -4.46 2.70
C SER A 113 -21.06 -3.59 3.54
N ILE A 114 -20.76 -2.29 3.68
CA ILE A 114 -21.67 -1.37 4.38
C ILE A 114 -22.98 -1.21 3.59
N LEU A 115 -22.89 -1.15 2.26
CA LEU A 115 -24.06 -1.03 1.40
C LEU A 115 -24.92 -2.31 1.44
N SER A 116 -24.32 -3.50 1.42
CA SER A 116 -25.05 -4.77 1.45
C SER A 116 -25.87 -4.93 2.73
N VAL A 117 -25.30 -4.53 3.88
CA VAL A 117 -26.01 -4.49 5.16
C VAL A 117 -27.20 -3.54 5.09
N LYS A 118 -27.04 -2.35 4.53
CA LYS A 118 -28.15 -1.39 4.35
C LYS A 118 -29.24 -1.91 3.41
N GLN A 119 -28.89 -2.79 2.46
CA GLN A 119 -29.81 -3.40 1.52
C GLN A 119 -30.44 -4.71 2.03
N GLY A 120 -30.02 -5.21 3.20
CA GLY A 120 -30.51 -6.47 3.76
C GLY A 120 -30.06 -7.71 2.98
N LEU A 121 -28.91 -7.63 2.31
CA LEU A 121 -28.33 -8.73 1.52
C LEU A 121 -27.42 -9.66 2.35
N SER A 122 -27.12 -9.28 3.60
CA SER A 122 -26.24 -9.97 4.54
C SER A 122 -26.85 -9.97 5.94
#